data_AF-A0A1G8KAA8-F1
#
_entry.id   AF-A0A1G8KAA8-F1
#
_cell.length_a   1.000
_cell.length_b   1.000
_cell.length_c   1.000
_cell.angle_alpha   90.00
_cell.angle_beta   90.00
_cell.angle_gamma   90.00
#
_symmetry.space_group_name_H-M   'P 1'
#
loop_
_entity.id
_entity.type
_entity.pdbx_description
1 polymer ?
#
loop_
_entity_poly.entity_id
_entity_poly.type
_entity_poly.pdbx_seq_one_letter_code
_entity_poly.pdbx_strand_id
1 'polypeptide(L)' 'MKITVNNVLGAVVIELLSGRRVVHRERFEGKTTTPYTRSIRQTIAFDSHRAVTNLNRDDLFTYGVEA' A
#
# COMPACT_ATOMS: atom_id res chain seq x y z
N MET A 1 -4.66 0.42 12.04
CA MET A 1 -4.03 -0.01 10.80
C MET A 1 -3.01 0.99 10.25
N LYS A 2 -1.86 0.49 9.84
CA LYS A 2 -0.76 1.23 9.22
C LYS A 2 -0.33 0.53 7.94
N ILE A 3 0.00 1.31 6.92
CA ILE A 3 0.66 0.81 5.70
C ILE A 3 2.01 1.50 5.58
N THR A 4 3.06 0.71 5.45
CA THR A 4 4.43 1.20 5.22
C THR A 4 4.87 0.79 3.83
N VAL A 5 5.40 1.73 3.06
CA VAL A 5 5.96 1.50 1.73
C VAL A 5 7.44 1.90 1.71
N ASN A 6 8.25 1.16 0.96
CA ASN A 6 9.67 1.43 0.76
C ASN A 6 9.95 1.51 -0.74
N ASN A 7 10.87 2.39 -1.15
CA ASN A 7 11.34 2.48 -2.54
C ASN A 7 10.19 2.71 -3.53
N VAL A 8 9.26 3.63 -3.22
CA VAL A 8 8.26 4.05 -4.19
C VAL A 8 8.94 4.96 -5.19
N LEU A 9 8.85 4.63 -6.48
CA LEU A 9 9.19 5.51 -7.58
C LEU A 9 7.91 5.65 -8.41
N GLY A 10 7.43 6.88 -8.63
CA GLY A 10 6.16 7.09 -9.32
C GLY A 10 4.95 6.87 -8.41
N ALA A 11 4.16 5.82 -8.65
CA ALA A 11 2.92 5.60 -7.90
C ALA A 11 2.58 4.12 -7.70
N VAL A 12 2.21 3.79 -6.46
CA VAL A 12 1.67 2.48 -6.08
C VAL A 12 0.36 2.64 -5.33
N VAL A 13 -0.57 1.72 -5.58
CA VAL A 13 -1.82 1.61 -4.84
C VAL A 13 -1.77 0.31 -4.04
N ILE A 14 -1.99 0.39 -2.73
CA ILE A 14 -2.21 -0.79 -1.90
C ILE A 14 -3.70 -1.03 -1.79
N GLU A 15 -4.16 -2.19 -2.26
CA GLU A 15 -5.54 -2.64 -2.11
C GLU A 15 -5.65 -3.55 -0.90
N LEU A 16 -6.65 -3.30 -0.05
CA LEU A 16 -7.06 -4.20 1.01
C LEU A 16 -8.30 -4.95 0.56
N LEU A 17 -8.34 -6.26 0.82
CA LEU A 17 -9.40 -7.15 0.35
C LEU A 17 -10.07 -7.87 1.51
N SER A 18 -11.39 -8.07 1.36
CA SER A 18 -12.16 -9.05 2.12
C SER A 18 -12.69 -10.08 1.12
N GLY A 19 -12.16 -11.30 1.21
CA GLY A 19 -12.28 -12.33 0.21
C GLY A 19 -11.72 -11.86 -1.13
N ARG A 20 -12.59 -11.70 -2.12
CA ARG A 20 -12.22 -11.20 -3.47
C ARG A 20 -12.58 -9.74 -3.72
N ARG A 21 -13.18 -9.07 -2.72
CA ARG A 21 -13.67 -7.70 -2.86
C ARG A 21 -12.64 -6.72 -2.32
N VAL A 22 -12.29 -5.72 -3.13
CA VAL A 22 -11.50 -4.58 -2.66
C VAL A 22 -12.38 -3.74 -1.74
N VAL A 23 -11.95 -3.59 -0.48
CA VAL A 23 -12.64 -2.81 0.56
C VAL A 23 -11.98 -1.46 0.81
N HIS A 24 -10.70 -1.31 0.48
CA HIS A 24 -9.97 -0.05 0.58
C HIS A 24 -8.86 0.04 -0.47
N ARG A 25 -8.53 1.27 -0.86
CA ARG A 25 -7.38 1.59 -1.72
C ARG A 25 -6.60 2.74 -1.10
N GLU A 26 -5.32 2.51 -0.85
CA GLU A 26 -4.42 3.57 -0.40
C GLU A 26 -3.40 3.87 -1.48
N ARG A 27 -3.34 5.12 -1.91
CA ARG A 27 -2.40 5.56 -2.96
C ARG A 27 -1.19 6.25 -2.34
N PHE A 28 -0.02 5.78 -2.76
CA PHE A 28 1.29 6.36 -2.44
C PHE A 28 1.92 6.86 -3.74
N GLU A 29 2.25 8.14 -3.77
CA GLU A 29 2.87 8.79 -4.93
C GLU A 29 4.15 9.50 -4.51
N GLY A 30 5.12 9.54 -5.42
CA GLY A 30 6.37 10.27 -5.26
C GLY A 30 7.59 9.38 -5.38
N LYS A 31 8.70 9.86 -4.81
CA LYS A 31 9.96 9.14 -4.69
C LYS A 31 10.30 8.96 -3.22
N THR A 32 10.17 7.75 -2.68
CA THR A 32 10.56 7.44 -1.30
C THR A 32 11.77 6.52 -1.31
N THR A 33 12.94 7.04 -0.94
CA THR A 33 14.16 6.22 -0.74
C THR A 33 14.31 5.74 0.70
N THR A 34 13.36 6.13 1.57
CA THR A 34 13.25 5.73 2.97
C THR A 34 11.84 5.19 3.23
N PRO A 35 11.65 4.38 4.29
CA PRO A 35 10.33 3.90 4.68
C PRO A 35 9.36 5.06 4.92
N TYR A 36 8.19 5.00 4.27
CA TYR A 36 7.11 5.95 4.46
C TYR A 36 5.87 5.21 4.98
N THR A 37 5.44 5.59 6.19
CA THR A 37 4.27 4.99 6.85
C THR A 37 3.10 5.95 6.83
N ARG A 38 1.93 5.45 6.43
CA ARG A 38 0.66 6.15 6.57
C ARG A 38 -0.30 5.35 7.46
N SER A 39 -0.82 6.01 8.48
CA SER A 39 -1.89 5.48 9.32
C SER A 39 -3.23 5.66 8.62
N ILE A 40 -4.00 4.59 8.49
CA ILE A 40 -5.33 4.64 7.90
C ILE A 40 -6.34 4.59 9.04
N ARG A 41 -7.14 5.65 9.16
CA ARG A 41 -8.19 5.76 10.18
C ARG A 41 -9.43 5.00 9.73
N GLN A 42 -9.47 3.69 9.93
CA GLN A 42 -10.72 2.94 9.82
C GLN A 42 -10.63 1.52 10.39
N THR A 43 -11.73 1.09 11.00
CA THR A 43 -12.11 -0.31 11.29
C THR A 43 -12.54 -1.03 10.00
N ILE A 44 -11.68 -1.05 8.98
CA ILE A 44 -11.93 -1.86 7.79
C ILE A 44 -11.47 -3.28 8.11
N ALA A 45 -12.41 -4.23 8.14
CA ALA A 45 -12.06 -5.64 8.16
C ALA A 45 -11.54 -6.06 6.78
N PHE A 46 -10.36 -6.65 6.76
CA PHE A 46 -9.71 -7.23 5.57
C PHE A 46 -9.02 -8.52 5.97
N ASP A 47 -8.88 -9.45 5.04
CA ASP A 47 -8.16 -10.73 5.24
C ASP A 47 -6.90 -10.84 4.39
N SER A 48 -6.74 -9.96 3.40
CA SER A 48 -5.60 -9.97 2.49
C SER A 48 -5.35 -8.58 1.91
N HIS A 49 -4.17 -8.39 1.34
CA HIS A 49 -3.77 -7.14 0.69
C HIS A 49 -2.86 -7.40 -0.51
N ARG A 50 -2.86 -6.48 -1.48
CA ARG A 50 -1.94 -6.53 -2.63
C ARG A 50 -1.49 -5.14 -3.05
N ALA A 51 -0.28 -5.07 -3.58
CA ALA A 51 0.18 -3.88 -4.29
C ALA A 51 -0.26 -3.94 -5.75
N VAL A 52 -0.84 -2.85 -6.24
CA VAL A 52 -1.17 -2.59 -7.64
C VAL A 52 -0.35 -1.40 -8.08
N THR A 53 0.62 -1.63 -8.96
CA THR A 53 1.45 -0.55 -9.52
C THR A 53 0.73 0.09 -10.69
N ASN A 54 0.65 1.43 -10.71
CA ASN A 54 0.12 2.16 -11.87
C ASN A 54 1.22 2.86 -12.69
N LEU A 55 2.43 3.09 -12.16
CA LEU A 55 3.58 3.67 -12.89
C LEU A 55 4.92 3.31 -12.21
N ASN A 56 5.88 2.75 -12.98
CA ASN A 56 7.31 2.59 -12.69
C ASN A 56 7.72 2.34 -11.23
N ARG A 57 7.22 1.26 -10.64
CA ARG A 57 7.70 0.75 -9.35
C ARG A 57 9.20 0.46 -9.43
N ASP A 58 9.96 0.85 -8.40
CA ASP A 58 11.35 0.42 -8.22
C ASP A 58 11.40 -1.11 -8.02
N ASP A 59 12.36 -1.80 -8.63
CA ASP A 59 12.50 -3.26 -8.48
C ASP A 59 12.63 -3.67 -7.00
N LEU A 60 13.17 -2.78 -6.16
CA LEU A 60 13.35 -2.95 -4.72
C LEU A 60 12.14 -2.52 -3.88
N PHE A 61 11.00 -2.23 -4.50
CA PHE A 61 9.78 -1.85 -3.78
C PHE A 61 9.30 -2.98 -2.86
N THR A 62 9.01 -2.61 -1.61
CA THR A 62 8.36 -3.48 -0.64
C THR A 62 7.30 -2.70 0.12
N TYR A 63 6.35 -3.41 0.71
CA TYR A 63 5.33 -2.81 1.58
C TYR A 63 4.93 -3.78 2.68
N GLY A 64 4.39 -3.23 3.77
CA GLY A 64 3.82 -3.98 4.88
C GLY A 64 2.51 -3.35 5.34
N VAL A 65 1.57 -4.19 5.78
CA VAL A 65 0.29 -3.78 6.35
C VAL A 65 0.18 -4.36 7.76
N GLU A 66 -0.06 -3.50 8.73
CA GLU A 66 -0.26 -3.86 10.14
C GLU A 66 -1.68 -3.42 10.54
N ALA A 67 -2.52 -4.35 10.99
CA ALA A 67 -3.90 -4.08 11.40
C ALA A 67 -3.98 -3.23 12.68
#